data_AF-A0A6F8PJY9-F1
#
_entry.id   AF-A0A6F8PJY9-F1
#
_cell.length_a   1.000
_cell.length_b   1.000
_cell.length_c   1.000
_cell.angle_alpha   90.00
_cell.angle_beta   90.00
_cell.angle_gamma   90.00
#
_symmetry.space_group_name_H-M   'P 1'
#
loop_
_entity.id
_entity.type
_entity.pdbx_description
1 polymer ?
#
loop_
_entity_poly.entity_id
_entity_poly.type
_entity_poly.pdbx_seq_one_letter_code
_entity_poly.pdbx_strand_id
1 'polypeptide(L)'
;MKTFFLTRPIKILSALGLVLITGCSTTPPKSMMNIQTGEFFTLNQPITIAADAATQFIQFGQLSSRNGFSRFDPHCRIEIKQLSEQPQTLLPETFTISKVQIGEEQVASNALPLLAMAQQQTLTDLPSLEQRLLANNDSDSQRPETMDTVMLYLEPTAKNPNIFRLVCAGSLSDGSLKDAPRSYRPQRTQINDILGSLGKVSTP
;
A
#
# COMPACT_ATOMS: atom_id res chain seq x y z
N MET A 1 48.23 7.02 -67.45
CA MET A 1 48.12 8.39 -67.99
C MET A 1 46.77 8.96 -67.56
N LYS A 2 46.77 10.07 -66.80
CA LYS A 2 45.68 11.07 -66.58
C LYS A 2 44.26 10.57 -66.23
N THR A 3 43.83 10.62 -64.96
CA THR A 3 43.23 11.73 -64.18
C THR A 3 41.72 12.01 -64.40
N PHE A 4 40.98 11.93 -63.27
CA PHE A 4 40.01 12.92 -62.73
C PHE A 4 38.51 12.88 -63.12
N PHE A 5 37.68 12.84 -62.05
CA PHE A 5 36.50 13.67 -61.71
C PHE A 5 35.28 12.92 -61.11
N LEU A 6 35.14 13.08 -59.79
CA LEU A 6 33.95 13.43 -59.00
C LEU A 6 32.59 12.78 -59.30
N THR A 7 32.04 12.12 -58.27
CA THR A 7 30.73 12.49 -57.66
C THR A 7 30.66 12.05 -56.18
N ARG A 8 30.40 13.00 -55.27
CA ARG A 8 29.81 12.83 -53.92
C ARG A 8 28.31 13.20 -54.04
N PRO A 9 27.44 13.12 -53.00
CA PRO A 9 27.27 12.17 -51.89
C PRO A 9 25.81 11.65 -51.83
N ILE A 10 25.53 10.50 -51.20
CA ILE A 10 24.17 10.15 -50.76
C ILE A 10 24.10 10.37 -49.25
N LYS A 11 23.58 11.54 -48.84
CA LYS A 11 23.15 11.84 -47.47
C LYS A 11 21.66 12.21 -47.51
N ILE A 12 20.81 11.20 -47.33
CA ILE A 12 19.35 11.30 -47.16
C ILE A 12 18.99 10.06 -46.33
N LEU A 13 18.28 10.03 -45.20
CA LEU A 13 17.65 11.02 -44.35
C LEU A 13 17.13 10.18 -43.17
N SER A 14 17.97 9.93 -42.14
CA SER A 14 17.51 9.22 -40.93
C SER A 14 17.04 10.28 -39.94
N ALA A 15 15.90 10.89 -40.26
CA ALA A 15 15.26 11.91 -39.44
C ALA A 15 14.08 11.28 -38.69
N LEU A 16 14.12 11.45 -37.38
CA LEU A 16 12.96 11.67 -36.52
C LEU A 16 12.10 10.45 -36.20
N GLY A 17 12.53 9.74 -35.16
CA GLY A 17 11.71 8.78 -34.42
C GLY A 17 12.08 8.75 -32.94
N LEU A 18 12.46 9.88 -32.32
CA LEU A 18 12.53 9.96 -30.86
C LEU A 18 11.10 10.05 -30.33
N VAL A 19 10.46 8.90 -30.18
CA VAL A 19 9.27 8.74 -29.38
C VAL A 19 9.67 9.09 -27.94
N LEU A 20 9.27 10.28 -27.50
CA LEU A 20 9.36 10.70 -26.11
C LEU A 20 8.40 9.84 -25.31
N ILE A 21 8.89 8.70 -24.80
CA ILE A 21 8.16 7.90 -23.82
C ILE A 21 8.18 8.73 -22.53
N THR A 22 7.20 9.61 -22.37
CA THR A 22 6.93 10.24 -21.08
C THR A 22 6.41 9.16 -20.15
N GLY A 23 7.30 8.58 -19.34
CA GLY A 23 6.91 7.62 -18.32
C GLY A 23 5.97 8.30 -17.32
N CYS A 24 4.74 7.82 -17.21
CA CYS A 24 3.83 8.24 -16.14
C CYS A 24 4.44 7.84 -14.79
N SER A 25 4.93 8.81 -14.03
CA SER A 25 5.28 8.60 -12.62
C SER A 25 3.98 8.42 -11.84
N THR A 26 3.86 7.31 -11.10
CA THR A 26 2.69 6.96 -10.29
C THR A 26 2.74 7.56 -8.88
N THR A 27 3.53 8.62 -8.69
CA THR A 27 3.67 9.28 -7.38
C THR A 27 2.47 10.19 -7.11
N PRO A 28 1.79 10.07 -5.97
CA PRO A 28 0.67 10.95 -5.64
C PRO A 28 1.14 12.41 -5.50
N PRO A 29 0.39 13.39 -6.02
CA PRO A 29 0.75 14.79 -5.90
C PRO A 29 0.72 15.24 -4.43
N LYS A 30 1.51 16.27 -4.08
CA LYS A 30 1.58 16.83 -2.72
C LYS A 30 0.23 17.27 -2.13
N SER A 31 -0.74 17.60 -2.99
CA SER A 31 -2.11 17.94 -2.57
C SER A 31 -2.88 16.73 -2.01
N MET A 32 -2.51 15.51 -2.37
CA MET A 32 -3.13 14.26 -1.88
C MET A 32 -2.29 13.59 -0.78
N MET A 33 -0.96 13.68 -0.86
CA MET A 33 -0.05 13.10 0.11
C MET A 33 1.14 14.02 0.36
N ASN A 34 1.31 14.48 1.59
CA ASN A 34 2.38 15.43 1.93
C ASN A 34 3.77 14.80 2.10
N ILE A 35 3.86 13.47 2.05
CA ILE A 35 5.12 12.68 2.01
C ILE A 35 5.42 12.30 0.57
N GLN A 36 6.69 12.40 0.17
CA GLN A 36 7.14 12.21 -1.22
C GLN A 36 8.37 11.30 -1.29
N THR A 37 8.70 10.82 -2.49
CA THR A 37 9.95 10.09 -2.74
C THR A 37 11.17 10.94 -2.39
N GLY A 38 12.20 10.31 -1.85
CA GLY A 38 13.44 10.96 -1.38
C GLY A 38 13.38 11.48 0.05
N GLU A 39 12.19 11.51 0.66
CA GLU A 39 12.04 11.75 2.11
C GLU A 39 12.48 10.54 2.93
N PHE A 40 12.44 10.66 4.25
CA PHE A 40 13.01 9.67 5.16
C PHE A 40 11.99 9.07 6.12
N PHE A 41 12.13 7.78 6.39
CA PHE A 41 11.56 7.12 7.57
C PHE A 41 12.70 6.72 8.51
N THR A 42 12.68 7.22 9.75
CA THR A 42 13.62 6.83 10.80
C THR A 42 12.95 5.88 11.76
N LEU A 43 13.54 4.70 11.92
CA LEU A 43 13.24 3.75 12.99
C LEU A 43 14.18 4.04 14.17
N ASN A 44 13.63 4.40 15.33
CA ASN A 44 14.41 4.77 16.51
C ASN A 44 14.68 3.59 17.46
N GLN A 45 13.89 2.53 17.39
CA GLN A 45 13.94 1.39 18.29
C GLN A 45 13.97 0.08 17.50
N PRO A 46 14.64 -0.97 18.01
CA PRO A 46 14.62 -2.26 17.34
C PRO A 46 13.20 -2.82 17.31
N ILE A 47 12.82 -3.44 16.20
CA ILE A 47 11.53 -4.10 16.04
C ILE A 47 11.77 -5.56 15.67
N THR A 48 11.25 -6.47 16.48
CA THR A 48 11.28 -7.90 16.18
C THR A 48 10.03 -8.31 15.43
N ILE A 49 10.21 -8.84 14.22
CA ILE A 49 9.20 -9.57 13.46
C ILE A 49 9.24 -11.03 13.94
N ALA A 50 8.10 -11.58 14.33
CA ALA A 50 8.01 -12.98 14.75
C ALA A 50 8.37 -13.95 13.61
N ALA A 51 8.75 -15.17 13.98
CA ALA A 51 8.89 -16.26 13.03
C ALA A 51 7.61 -16.43 12.20
N ASP A 52 7.77 -16.76 10.93
CA ASP A 52 6.70 -16.97 9.93
C ASP A 52 5.77 -15.76 9.73
N ALA A 53 6.17 -14.58 10.20
CA ALA A 53 5.47 -13.33 9.98
C ALA A 53 6.26 -12.41 9.04
N ALA A 54 5.54 -11.65 8.20
CA ALA A 54 6.12 -10.61 7.34
C ALA A 54 5.91 -9.20 7.90
N THR A 55 5.17 -9.05 8.99
CA THR A 55 4.61 -7.77 9.43
C THR A 55 4.62 -7.63 10.94
N GLN A 56 4.94 -6.44 11.42
CA GLN A 56 4.74 -6.04 12.82
C GLN A 56 3.91 -4.77 12.87
N PHE A 57 2.84 -4.78 13.68
CA PHE A 57 1.90 -3.68 13.78
C PHE A 57 2.35 -2.67 14.86
N ILE A 58 2.01 -1.41 14.63
CA ILE A 58 2.29 -0.26 15.47
C ILE A 58 1.00 0.54 15.62
N GLN A 59 0.55 0.75 16.84
CA GLN A 59 -0.65 1.54 17.14
C GLN A 59 -0.42 2.30 18.45
N PHE A 60 -0.79 3.58 18.47
CA PHE A 60 -0.60 4.48 19.62
C PHE A 60 0.84 4.47 20.20
N GLY A 61 1.84 4.41 19.32
CA GLY A 61 3.26 4.38 19.70
C GLY A 61 3.73 3.06 20.31
N GLN A 62 2.95 1.99 20.21
CA GLN A 62 3.26 0.68 20.78
C GLN A 62 3.27 -0.42 19.70
N LEU A 63 4.11 -1.44 19.90
CA LEU A 63 4.13 -2.63 19.08
C LEU A 63 2.98 -3.55 19.47
N SER A 64 2.25 -4.05 18.48
CA SER A 64 1.10 -4.93 18.67
C SER A 64 1.18 -6.17 17.78
N SER A 65 0.73 -7.32 18.26
CA SER A 65 0.66 -8.52 17.43
C SER A 65 -0.47 -8.41 16.39
N ARG A 66 -0.50 -9.33 15.41
CA ARG A 66 -1.58 -9.42 14.39
C ARG A 66 -3.00 -9.46 14.97
N ASN A 67 -3.16 -9.96 16.19
CA ASN A 67 -4.46 -10.09 16.87
C ASN A 67 -4.62 -9.07 18.02
N GLY A 68 -3.58 -8.29 18.32
CA GLY A 68 -3.54 -7.40 19.48
C GLY A 68 -3.78 -5.92 19.16
N PHE A 69 -4.05 -5.57 17.90
CA PHE A 69 -4.35 -4.20 17.48
C PHE A 69 -5.80 -4.07 17.04
N SER A 70 -6.37 -2.88 17.22
CA SER A 70 -7.67 -2.55 16.65
C SER A 70 -7.52 -2.30 15.16
N ARG A 71 -8.18 -3.12 14.35
CA ARG A 71 -8.26 -2.96 12.89
C ARG A 71 -9.13 -1.77 12.48
N PHE A 72 -9.85 -1.17 13.42
CA PHE A 72 -10.75 -0.05 13.17
C PHE A 72 -10.11 1.31 13.49
N ASP A 73 -9.03 1.30 14.27
CA ASP A 73 -8.31 2.51 14.65
C ASP A 73 -7.07 2.72 13.77
N PRO A 74 -6.58 3.97 13.68
CA PRO A 74 -5.35 4.27 12.95
C PRO A 74 -4.19 3.43 13.46
N HIS A 75 -3.44 2.89 12.52
CA HIS A 75 -2.29 2.04 12.80
C HIS A 75 -1.31 2.08 11.64
N CYS A 76 -0.07 1.70 11.94
CA CYS A 76 0.93 1.38 10.94
C CYS A 76 1.35 -0.07 11.06
N ARG A 77 1.95 -0.61 10.00
CA ARG A 77 2.67 -1.88 10.01
C ARG A 77 3.96 -1.73 9.23
N ILE A 78 5.03 -2.25 9.78
CA ILE A 78 6.29 -2.40 9.08
C ILE A 78 6.33 -3.78 8.44
N GLU A 79 6.66 -3.84 7.15
CA GLU A 79 6.70 -5.08 6.37
C GLU A 79 8.13 -5.42 5.94
N ILE A 80 8.43 -6.72 5.90
CA ILE A 80 9.69 -7.27 5.38
C ILE A 80 9.43 -8.13 4.13
N LYS A 81 10.47 -8.30 3.30
CA LYS A 81 10.35 -8.99 1.99
C LYS A 81 10.32 -10.50 2.06
N GLN A 82 11.00 -11.08 3.06
CA GLN A 82 11.25 -12.52 3.14
C GLN A 82 10.79 -13.03 4.49
N LEU A 83 9.99 -14.09 4.48
CA LEU A 83 9.63 -14.84 5.68
C LEU A 83 10.85 -15.63 6.18
N SER A 84 10.86 -15.90 7.48
CA SER A 84 11.85 -16.75 8.13
C SER A 84 11.20 -17.57 9.23
N GLU A 85 11.64 -18.81 9.39
CA GLU A 85 11.26 -19.68 10.52
C GLU A 85 11.84 -19.20 11.86
N GLN A 86 12.71 -18.19 11.84
CA GLN A 86 13.28 -17.57 13.03
C GLN A 86 12.84 -16.10 13.13
N PRO A 87 12.69 -15.54 14.35
CA PRO A 87 12.41 -14.12 14.51
C PRO A 87 13.47 -13.25 13.83
N GLN A 88 13.04 -12.20 13.14
CA GLN A 88 13.90 -11.27 12.43
C GLN A 88 13.83 -9.90 13.10
N THR A 89 14.99 -9.31 13.43
CA THR A 89 15.03 -8.00 14.09
C THR A 89 15.43 -6.92 13.09
N LEU A 90 14.60 -5.89 12.96
CA LEU A 90 14.93 -4.63 12.31
C LEU A 90 15.65 -3.73 13.31
N LEU A 91 16.83 -3.25 12.93
CA LEU A 91 17.67 -2.38 13.77
C LEU A 91 17.35 -0.89 13.53
N PRO A 92 17.51 -0.02 14.55
CA PRO A 92 17.35 1.42 14.38
C PRO A 92 18.19 2.00 13.25
N GLU A 93 17.55 2.73 12.33
CA GLU A 93 18.17 3.29 11.13
C GLU A 93 17.24 4.31 10.45
N THR A 94 17.77 5.08 9.50
CA THR A 94 16.99 5.93 8.60
C THR A 94 16.99 5.34 7.20
N PHE A 95 15.80 5.23 6.62
CA PHE A 95 15.54 4.66 5.31
C PHE A 95 15.06 5.75 4.35
N THR A 96 15.60 5.77 3.13
CA THR A 96 15.06 6.58 2.05
C THR A 96 13.73 5.99 1.58
N ILE A 97 12.72 6.85 1.43
CA ILE A 97 11.45 6.48 0.82
C ILE A 97 11.62 6.51 -0.70
N SER A 98 11.66 5.34 -1.33
CA SER A 98 11.84 5.20 -2.79
C SER A 98 10.54 5.36 -3.57
N LYS A 99 9.40 5.03 -2.96
CA LYS A 99 8.07 5.15 -3.58
C LYS A 99 7.01 5.44 -2.53
N VAL A 100 6.08 6.32 -2.88
CA VAL A 100 4.85 6.57 -2.12
C VAL A 100 3.66 6.09 -2.95
N GLN A 101 2.80 5.27 -2.34
CA GLN A 101 1.58 4.78 -2.96
C GLN A 101 0.40 4.96 -2.01
N ILE A 102 -0.72 5.42 -2.53
CA ILE A 102 -1.98 5.49 -1.81
C ILE A 102 -2.85 4.30 -2.20
N GLY A 103 -3.69 3.84 -1.28
CA GLY A 103 -4.64 2.76 -1.55
C GLY A 103 -5.76 2.73 -0.52
N GLU A 104 -6.50 1.62 -0.54
CA GLU A 104 -7.58 1.30 0.38
C GLU A 104 -7.40 -0.16 0.85
N GLU A 105 -7.73 -0.43 2.10
CA GLU A 105 -7.75 -1.77 2.69
C GLU A 105 -9.17 -2.11 3.15
N GLN A 106 -9.68 -3.26 2.73
CA GLN A 106 -10.98 -3.74 3.18
C GLN A 106 -10.86 -4.36 4.56
N VAL A 107 -11.68 -3.90 5.52
CA VAL A 107 -11.64 -4.36 6.91
C VAL A 107 -12.70 -5.41 7.18
N ALA A 108 -13.88 -5.28 6.55
CA ALA A 108 -14.97 -6.23 6.66
C ALA A 108 -15.69 -6.44 5.32
N SER A 109 -16.24 -7.63 5.14
CA SER A 109 -17.16 -7.95 4.05
C SER A 109 -18.34 -8.74 4.59
N ASN A 110 -19.56 -8.24 4.40
CA ASN A 110 -20.78 -9.01 4.65
C ASN A 110 -21.14 -9.96 3.49
N ALA A 111 -20.20 -10.19 2.56
CA ALA A 111 -20.42 -11.12 1.45
C ALA A 111 -20.58 -12.53 2.00
N LEU A 112 -21.80 -13.08 1.89
CA LEU A 112 -22.08 -14.48 2.20
C LEU A 112 -21.06 -15.37 1.45
N PRO A 113 -20.38 -16.31 2.13
CA PRO A 113 -19.45 -17.20 1.47
C PRO A 113 -20.25 -18.15 0.56
N LEU A 114 -20.38 -17.79 -0.71
CA LEU A 114 -21.12 -18.57 -1.71
C LEU A 114 -20.58 -20.02 -1.84
N LEU A 115 -19.31 -20.23 -1.47
CA LEU A 115 -18.62 -21.51 -1.53
C LEU A 115 -19.01 -22.50 -0.41
N ALA A 116 -19.70 -22.04 0.65
CA ALA A 116 -20.16 -22.93 1.73
C ALA A 116 -21.50 -23.63 1.43
N MET A 117 -22.21 -23.24 0.36
CA MET A 117 -23.54 -23.78 0.03
C MET A 117 -23.56 -24.75 -1.15
N ALA A 118 -22.42 -24.97 -1.83
CA ALA A 118 -22.36 -25.84 -3.01
C ALA A 118 -22.28 -27.35 -2.68
N GLN A 119 -22.16 -27.75 -1.41
CA GLN A 119 -22.04 -29.16 -1.02
C GLN A 119 -23.33 -29.80 -0.49
N GLN A 120 -24.43 -29.03 -0.34
CA GLN A 120 -25.72 -29.55 0.14
C GLN A 120 -26.85 -29.15 -0.79
N GLN A 121 -26.91 -29.77 -1.97
CA GLN A 121 -28.12 -29.77 -2.78
C GLN A 121 -28.58 -31.21 -3.03
N THR A 122 -29.23 -31.76 -2.00
CA THR A 122 -30.38 -32.64 -2.22
C THR A 122 -31.64 -31.88 -1.75
N LEU A 123 -32.74 -32.07 -2.49
CA LEU A 123 -34.13 -31.69 -2.19
C LEU A 123 -34.61 -30.31 -2.71
N THR A 124 -35.05 -30.32 -3.96
CA THR A 124 -36.42 -29.99 -4.43
C THR A 124 -37.32 -29.07 -3.56
N ASP A 125 -36.89 -27.86 -3.20
CA ASP A 125 -37.78 -26.71 -2.93
C ASP A 125 -36.98 -25.41 -2.64
N LEU A 126 -36.02 -25.08 -3.51
CA LEU A 126 -35.36 -23.76 -3.46
C LEU A 126 -36.12 -22.78 -4.36
N PRO A 127 -36.58 -21.63 -3.85
CA PRO A 127 -36.99 -20.54 -4.73
C PRO A 127 -35.79 -20.19 -5.62
N SER A 128 -36.06 -20.06 -6.91
CA SER A 128 -35.07 -19.84 -7.96
C SER A 128 -33.99 -18.85 -7.51
N LEU A 129 -32.73 -19.18 -7.78
CA LEU A 129 -31.57 -18.29 -7.56
C LEU A 129 -31.83 -16.88 -8.13
N GLU A 130 -32.65 -16.79 -9.18
CA GLU A 130 -33.14 -15.55 -9.79
C GLU A 130 -33.97 -14.69 -8.82
N GLN A 131 -34.88 -15.27 -8.04
CA GLN A 131 -35.69 -14.51 -7.06
C GLN A 131 -34.84 -13.94 -5.91
N ARG A 132 -33.74 -14.59 -5.52
CA ARG A 132 -32.83 -14.06 -4.48
C ARG A 132 -31.88 -13.00 -5.03
N LEU A 133 -31.50 -13.08 -6.31
CA LEU A 133 -30.76 -12.01 -6.99
C LEU A 133 -31.61 -10.75 -7.19
N LEU A 134 -32.91 -10.91 -7.41
CA LEU A 134 -33.85 -9.79 -7.58
C LEU A 134 -34.34 -9.17 -6.26
N ALA A 135 -34.20 -9.87 -5.13
CA ALA A 135 -34.51 -9.34 -3.80
C ALA A 135 -33.41 -8.43 -3.22
N ASN A 136 -32.24 -8.35 -3.87
CA ASN A 136 -31.17 -7.42 -3.51
C ASN A 136 -31.28 -6.04 -4.20
N ASN A 137 -32.45 -5.71 -4.75
CA ASN A 137 -32.77 -4.38 -5.27
C ASN A 137 -33.23 -3.42 -4.18
N ASP A 138 -32.82 -3.64 -2.92
CA ASP A 138 -32.94 -2.61 -1.90
C ASP A 138 -31.72 -1.70 -2.01
N SER A 139 -31.97 -0.40 -2.05
CA SER A 139 -31.06 0.68 -2.42
C SER A 139 -29.93 0.94 -1.42
N ASP A 140 -29.39 -0.10 -0.81
CA ASP A 140 -28.34 -0.05 0.20
C ASP A 140 -27.14 -0.85 -0.32
N SER A 141 -26.51 -0.28 -1.35
CA SER A 141 -25.15 -0.61 -1.75
C SER A 141 -24.22 -0.26 -0.58
N GLN A 142 -24.21 -1.09 0.47
CA GLN A 142 -23.30 -0.97 1.60
C GLN A 142 -21.89 -1.01 1.04
N ARG A 143 -21.26 0.16 0.97
CA ARG A 143 -19.85 0.26 0.59
C ARG A 143 -19.08 -0.68 1.52
N PRO A 144 -18.18 -1.53 1.00
CA PRO A 144 -17.34 -2.31 1.87
C PRO A 144 -16.65 -1.37 2.85
N GLU A 145 -16.63 -1.73 4.13
CA GLU A 145 -15.95 -0.92 5.13
C GLU A 145 -14.45 -0.95 4.82
N THR A 146 -13.92 0.18 4.34
CA THR A 146 -12.53 0.32 3.95
C THR A 146 -11.80 1.34 4.81
N MET A 147 -10.48 1.23 4.81
CA MET A 147 -9.57 2.21 5.37
C MET A 147 -8.68 2.76 4.28
N ASP A 148 -8.53 4.08 4.23
CA ASP A 148 -7.53 4.71 3.38
C ASP A 148 -6.12 4.39 3.89
N THR A 149 -5.26 3.93 2.98
CA THR A 149 -3.87 3.56 3.30
C THR A 149 -2.85 4.39 2.53
N VAL A 150 -1.68 4.55 3.13
CA VAL A 150 -0.45 5.00 2.47
C VAL A 150 0.64 3.96 2.67
N MET A 151 1.38 3.69 1.60
CA MET A 151 2.49 2.74 1.56
C MET A 151 3.76 3.52 1.20
N LEU A 152 4.73 3.50 2.11
CA LEU A 152 6.05 4.11 1.96
C LEU A 152 7.07 3.00 1.74
N TYR A 153 7.49 2.80 0.50
CA TYR A 153 8.50 1.80 0.15
C TYR A 153 9.87 2.29 0.57
N LEU A 154 10.60 1.44 1.28
CA LEU A 154 11.86 1.78 1.93
C LEU A 154 13.03 1.15 1.17
N GLU A 155 14.07 1.92 0.93
CA GLU A 155 15.32 1.40 0.38
C GLU A 155 16.02 0.52 1.43
N PRO A 156 16.38 -0.73 1.09
CA PRO A 156 17.15 -1.58 1.98
C PRO A 156 18.54 -1.03 2.27
N THR A 157 19.02 -1.30 3.48
CA THR A 157 20.36 -0.93 3.93
C THR A 157 21.18 -2.18 4.23
N ALA A 158 22.47 -1.99 4.51
CA ALA A 158 23.31 -3.09 4.95
C ALA A 158 22.87 -3.71 6.29
N LYS A 159 22.30 -2.89 7.21
CA LYS A 159 21.82 -3.37 8.51
C LYS A 159 20.44 -4.04 8.43
N ASN A 160 19.62 -3.60 7.49
CA ASN A 160 18.23 -4.03 7.35
C ASN A 160 17.95 -4.42 5.88
N PRO A 161 18.58 -5.47 5.34
CA PRO A 161 18.48 -5.83 3.91
C PRO A 161 17.08 -6.31 3.50
N ASN A 162 16.29 -6.77 4.47
CA ASN A 162 14.96 -7.34 4.24
C ASN A 162 13.81 -6.34 4.46
N ILE A 163 14.09 -5.08 4.82
CA ILE A 163 13.05 -4.06 4.95
C ILE A 163 12.31 -3.89 3.62
N PHE A 164 11.00 -3.72 3.69
CA PHE A 164 10.17 -3.52 2.51
C PHE A 164 9.50 -2.16 2.50
N ARG A 165 8.55 -1.95 3.40
CA ARG A 165 7.72 -0.74 3.42
C ARG A 165 7.09 -0.51 4.79
N LEU A 166 6.73 0.75 5.04
CA LEU A 166 5.81 1.14 6.10
C LEU A 166 4.44 1.35 5.47
N VAL A 167 3.40 0.69 6.00
CA VAL A 167 2.01 0.91 5.58
C VAL A 167 1.25 1.51 6.75
N CYS A 168 0.58 2.64 6.54
CA CYS A 168 -0.25 3.27 7.56
C CYS A 168 -1.67 3.46 7.06
N ALA A 169 -2.64 3.23 7.94
CA ALA A 169 -4.07 3.28 7.66
C ALA A 169 -4.76 4.31 8.57
N GLY A 170 -5.82 4.94 8.06
CA GLY A 170 -6.71 5.82 8.84
C GLY A 170 -7.56 5.02 9.83
N SER A 171 -8.70 5.53 10.29
CA SER A 171 -9.71 4.70 10.97
C SER A 171 -10.66 4.06 9.97
N LEU A 172 -11.45 3.06 10.40
CA LEU A 172 -12.58 2.54 9.64
C LEU A 172 -13.52 3.67 9.22
N SER A 173 -14.03 3.59 7.99
CA SER A 173 -15.09 4.44 7.46
C SER A 173 -16.27 3.58 7.03
N ASP A 174 -17.48 3.98 7.40
CA ASP A 174 -18.71 3.45 6.81
C ASP A 174 -19.17 4.28 5.59
N GLY A 175 -18.37 5.30 5.22
CA GLY A 175 -18.68 6.26 4.17
C GLY A 175 -19.39 7.52 4.65
N SER A 176 -19.68 7.64 5.95
CA SER A 176 -20.28 8.81 6.58
C SER A 176 -19.30 9.99 6.60
N LEU A 177 -19.82 11.19 6.33
CA LEU A 177 -19.06 12.44 6.49
C LEU A 177 -18.62 12.69 7.94
N LYS A 178 -19.24 12.03 8.93
CA LYS A 178 -18.88 12.14 10.35
C LYS A 178 -17.58 11.41 10.69
N ASP A 179 -17.12 10.50 9.83
CA ASP A 179 -15.85 9.81 10.02
C ASP A 179 -14.65 10.69 9.62
N ALA A 180 -14.90 11.81 8.94
CA ALA A 180 -13.86 12.80 8.70
C ALA A 180 -13.49 13.54 10.00
N PRO A 181 -12.21 13.87 10.22
CA PRO A 181 -11.04 13.53 9.40
C PRO A 181 -10.35 12.21 9.81
N ARG A 182 -10.88 11.47 10.80
CA ARG A 182 -10.19 10.30 11.36
C ARG A 182 -10.05 9.14 10.37
N SER A 183 -11.00 8.98 9.45
CA SER A 183 -10.96 7.94 8.42
C SER A 183 -10.08 8.28 7.23
N TYR A 184 -9.64 9.55 7.12
CA TYR A 184 -8.78 9.96 6.03
C TYR A 184 -7.41 9.31 6.12
N ARG A 185 -6.82 9.12 4.94
CA ARG A 185 -5.42 8.70 4.80
C ARG A 185 -4.50 9.50 5.73
N PRO A 186 -3.74 8.82 6.61
CA PRO A 186 -2.80 9.49 7.49
C PRO A 186 -1.77 10.30 6.72
N GLN A 187 -1.66 11.58 7.04
CA GLN A 187 -0.57 12.45 6.58
C GLN A 187 0.62 12.36 7.53
N ARG A 188 1.77 12.98 7.19
CA ARG A 188 3.00 12.91 7.99
C ARG A 188 2.79 13.08 9.51
N THR A 189 2.06 14.10 9.93
CA THR A 189 1.82 14.37 11.37
C THR A 189 1.11 13.19 12.03
N GLN A 190 0.00 12.72 11.44
CA GLN A 190 -0.76 11.57 11.96
C GLN A 190 0.07 10.28 11.96
N ILE A 191 0.87 10.04 10.91
CA ILE A 191 1.79 8.90 10.88
C ILE A 191 2.77 8.97 12.05
N ASN A 192 3.36 10.15 12.30
CA ASN A 192 4.31 10.33 13.40
C ASN A 192 3.63 10.17 14.77
N ASP A 193 2.37 10.59 14.90
CA ASP A 193 1.59 10.38 16.12
C ASP A 193 1.31 8.88 16.36
N ILE A 194 0.96 8.12 15.31
CA ILE A 194 0.76 6.66 15.37
C ILE A 194 2.06 5.94 15.75
N LEU A 195 3.19 6.35 15.15
CA LEU A 195 4.51 5.76 15.41
C LEU A 195 5.04 6.11 16.81
N GLY A 196 4.71 7.29 17.34
CA GLY A 196 5.18 7.76 18.64
C GLY A 196 6.71 7.75 18.74
N SER A 197 7.24 7.10 19.78
CA SER A 197 8.70 7.03 20.01
C SER A 197 9.42 6.00 19.11
N LEU A 198 8.68 5.11 18.45
CA LEU A 198 9.26 4.02 17.65
C LEU A 198 9.91 4.53 16.37
N GLY A 199 9.39 5.60 15.78
CA GLY A 199 9.92 6.15 14.53
C GLY A 199 9.25 7.44 14.10
N LYS A 200 9.71 7.99 12.98
CA LYS A 200 9.16 9.21 12.38
C LYS A 200 9.40 9.24 10.88
N VAL A 201 8.54 9.92 10.15
CA VAL A 201 8.74 10.35 8.77
C VAL A 201 9.11 11.83 8.75
N SER A 202 10.16 12.18 8.01
CA SER A 202 10.67 13.54 7.90
C SER A 202 11.07 13.90 6.47
N THR A 203 11.09 15.20 6.18
CA THR A 203 11.71 15.72 4.96
C THR A 203 13.22 15.51 4.98
N PRO A 204 13.90 15.67 3.83
CA PRO A 204 15.35 15.62 3.75
C PRO A 204 16.03 16.68 4.61
#